data_AF-A7XX14-F1
#
_entry.id   AF-A7XX14-F1
#
_cell.length_a   1.000
_cell.length_b   1.000
_cell.length_c   1.000
_cell.angle_alpha   90.00
_cell.angle_beta   90.00
_cell.angle_gamma   90.00
#
_symmetry.space_group_name_H-M   'P 1'
#
loop_
_entity.id
_entity.type
_entity.pdbx_description
1 polymer ?
#
loop_
_entity_poly.entity_id
_entity_poly.type
_entity_poly.pdbx_seq_one_letter_code
_entity_poly.pdbx_strand_id
1 'polypeptide(L)' 'GEKITRLIEYATNQSLPVIIVCASGGARMQEGSLSLMQMAKISSASYNYQSNKKLFYVSI' A
#
# COMPACT_ATOMS: atom_id res chain seq x y z
N GLY A 1 -4.79 1.43 7.38
CA GLY A 1 -4.43 1.06 6.01
C GLY A 1 -4.78 2.12 4.97
N GLU A 2 -5.98 2.73 5.02
CA GLU A 2 -6.51 3.58 3.95
C GLU A 2 -5.58 4.72 3.48
N LYS A 3 -4.86 5.39 4.39
CA LYS A 3 -3.89 6.44 4.03
C LYS A 3 -2.77 5.91 3.13
N ILE A 4 -2.27 4.70 3.38
CA ILE A 4 -1.21 4.08 2.57
C ILE A 4 -1.75 3.75 1.18
N THR A 5 -2.92 3.11 1.10
CA THR A 5 -3.58 2.82 -0.18
C THR A 5 -3.73 4.06 -1.04
N ARG A 6 -4.25 5.15 -0.46
CA ARG A 6 -4.47 6.41 -1.16
C ARG A 6 -3.16 7.10 -1.58
N LEU A 7 -2.08 6.93 -0.83
CA LEU A 7 -0.75 7.42 -1.18
C LEU A 7 -0.18 6.64 -2.38
N ILE A 8 -0.34 5.31 -2.39
CA ILE A 8 0.04 4.46 -3.52
C ILE A 8 -0.77 4.86 -4.76
N GLU A 9 -2.09 4.99 -4.67
CA GLU A 9 -2.95 5.41 -5.80
C GLU A 9 -2.56 6.78 -6.35
N TYR A 10 -2.26 7.74 -5.47
CA TYR A 10 -1.79 9.06 -5.88
C TYR A 10 -0.46 8.95 -6.65
N ALA A 11 0.50 8.18 -6.14
CA ALA A 11 1.76 7.95 -6.82
C ALA A 11 1.60 7.18 -8.14
N THR A 12 0.66 6.23 -8.23
CA THR A 12 0.28 5.57 -9.49
C THR A 12 -0.17 6.60 -10.50
N ASN A 13 -1.10 7.50 -10.13
CA ASN A 13 -1.64 8.50 -11.04
C ASN A 13 -0.56 9.48 -11.52
N GLN A 14 0.29 9.94 -10.61
CA GLN A 14 1.35 10.92 -10.91
C GLN A 14 2.66 10.32 -11.45
N SER A 15 2.73 9.00 -11.65
CA SER A 15 3.98 8.30 -12.03
C SER A 15 5.16 8.53 -11.10
N LEU A 16 4.92 8.67 -9.79
CA LEU A 16 5.98 8.95 -8.82
C LEU A 16 6.55 7.64 -8.25
N PRO A 17 7.86 7.59 -7.95
CA PRO A 17 8.45 6.46 -7.22
C PRO A 17 7.88 6.39 -5.80
N VAL A 18 7.70 5.16 -5.29
CA VAL A 18 7.14 4.91 -3.96
C VAL A 18 8.17 4.19 -3.10
N ILE A 19 8.48 4.78 -1.95
CA ILE A 19 9.35 4.19 -0.92
C ILE A 19 8.50 4.00 0.33
N ILE A 20 8.39 2.75 0.80
CA ILE A 20 7.65 2.40 2.01
C ILE A 20 8.65 1.89 3.04
N VAL A 21 8.66 2.50 4.23
CA VAL A 21 9.44 2.02 5.38
C VAL A 21 8.48 1.34 6.34
N CYS A 22 8.62 0.04 6.50
CA CYS A 22 7.76 -0.83 7.27
C CYS A 22 8.23 -0.92 8.72
N ALA A 23 7.82 0.05 9.54
CA ALA A 23 7.95 -0.03 11.01
C ALA A 23 6.61 -0.45 11.64
N SER A 24 6.14 -1.68 11.38
CA SER A 24 4.87 -2.16 11.95
C SER A 24 4.89 -3.64 12.32
N GLY A 25 4.19 -4.00 13.40
CA GLY A 25 4.01 -5.38 13.85
C GLY A 25 2.86 -6.14 13.18
N GLY A 26 2.22 -5.58 12.16
CA GLY A 26 1.09 -6.19 11.45
C GLY A 26 -0.27 -5.51 11.68
N ALA A 27 -1.35 -6.25 11.42
CA ALA A 27 -2.72 -5.79 11.61
C ALA A 27 -3.11 -5.69 13.09
N ARG A 28 -3.91 -4.68 13.44
CA ARG A 28 -4.45 -4.52 14.80
C ARG A 28 -5.59 -5.50 15.02
N MET A 29 -5.33 -6.55 15.81
CA MET A 29 -6.32 -7.59 16.13
C MET A 29 -7.60 -7.05 16.80
N GLN A 30 -7.51 -5.93 17.52
CA GLN A 30 -8.65 -5.24 18.15
C GLN A 30 -9.66 -4.71 17.13
N GLU A 31 -9.21 -4.38 15.91
CA GLU A 31 -10.05 -3.88 14.83
C GLU A 31 -10.67 -5.04 14.00
N GLY A 32 -10.38 -6.30 14.33
CA GLY A 32 -10.99 -7.49 13.73
C GLY A 32 -10.83 -7.55 12.20
N SER A 33 -11.88 -7.95 11.48
CA SER A 33 -11.88 -8.13 10.02
C SER A 33 -11.62 -6.84 9.24
N LEU A 34 -11.91 -5.66 9.81
CA LEU A 34 -11.64 -4.36 9.19
C LEU A 34 -10.14 -4.15 8.99
N SER A 35 -9.30 -4.60 9.94
CA SER A 35 -7.85 -4.48 9.83
C SER A 35 -7.29 -5.30 8.65
N LEU A 36 -7.84 -6.50 8.42
CA LEU A 36 -7.50 -7.38 7.29
C LEU A 36 -7.93 -6.79 5.95
N MET A 37 -9.15 -6.27 5.85
CA MET A 37 -9.65 -5.65 4.62
C MET A 37 -8.76 -4.46 4.20
N GLN A 38 -8.31 -3.67 5.17
CA GLN A 38 -7.40 -2.58 4.90
C GLN A 38 -6.03 -3.04 4.39
N MET A 39 -5.51 -4.18 4.87
CA MET A 39 -4.30 -4.78 4.31
C MET A 39 -4.51 -5.29 2.88
N ALA A 40 -5.64 -5.94 2.61
CA ALA A 40 -5.98 -6.41 1.26
C ALA A 40 -6.04 -5.27 0.23
N LYS A 41 -6.58 -4.10 0.62
CA LYS A 41 -6.56 -2.90 -0.24
C LYS A 41 -5.15 -2.43 -0.57
N ILE A 42 -4.24 -2.43 0.41
CA ILE A 42 -2.84 -2.03 0.19
C ILE A 42 -2.18 -2.98 -0.81
N SER A 43 -2.37 -4.30 -0.64
CA SER A 43 -1.84 -5.29 -1.58
C SER A 43 -2.37 -5.10 -3.00
N SER A 44 -3.67 -4.85 -3.15
CA SER A 44 -4.29 -4.58 -4.46
C SER A 44 -3.74 -3.30 -5.12
N ALA A 45 -3.64 -2.20 -4.38
CA ALA A 45 -3.09 -0.94 -4.88
C ALA A 45 -1.61 -1.08 -5.27
N SER A 46 -0.82 -1.81 -4.48
CA SER A 46 0.59 -2.08 -4.78
C SER A 46 0.75 -2.93 -6.04
N TYR A 47 -0.10 -3.96 -6.22
CA TYR A 47 -0.09 -4.78 -7.43
C TYR A 47 -0.44 -3.94 -8.67
N ASN A 48 -1.46 -3.10 -8.58
CA ASN A 48 -1.86 -2.21 -9.66
C ASN A 48 -0.73 -1.22 -10.03
N TYR A 49 -0.09 -0.60 -9.02
CA TYR A 49 1.04 0.29 -9.21
C TYR A 49 2.18 -0.38 -9.99
N GLN A 50 2.56 -1.59 -9.59
CA GLN A 50 3.66 -2.33 -10.21
C GLN A 50 3.31 -2.81 -11.62
N SER A 51 2.07 -3.25 -11.85
CA SER A 51 1.59 -3.72 -13.15
C SER A 51 1.44 -2.59 -14.17
N ASN A 52 0.93 -1.42 -13.78
CA ASN A 52 0.63 -0.33 -14.71
C ASN A 52 1.85 0.53 -15.05
N LYS A 53 2.73 0.78 -14.09
CA LYS A 53 3.79 1.79 -14.28
C LYS A 53 5.21 1.23 -14.20
N LYS A 54 5.42 0.01 -13.65
CA LYS A 54 6.75 -0.60 -13.41
C LYS A 54 7.77 0.38 -12.80
N LEU A 55 7.28 1.29 -11.95
CA LEU A 55 8.09 2.33 -11.33
C LEU A 55 8.87 1.76 -10.14
N PHE A 56 9.90 2.50 -9.73
CA PHE A 56 10.78 2.12 -8.64
C PHE A 56 9.97 2.00 -7.33
N TYR A 57 9.88 0.75 -6.84
CA TYR A 57 9.23 0.38 -5.60
C TYR A 57 10.27 -0.23 -4.67
N VAL A 58 10.45 0.37 -3.50
CA VAL A 58 11.34 -0.14 -2.45
C VAL A 58 10.55 -0.20 -1.14
N SER A 59 10.53 -1.39 -0.55
CA SER A 59 10.07 -1.61 0.82
C SER A 59 11.28 -1.95 1.69
N ILE A 60 11.45 -1.21 2.79
CA ILE A 60 12.50 -1.41 3.80
C ILE A 60 11.84 -1.82 5.11
#